data_AF-A0A9X6XVA8-F1
#
_entry.id   AF-A0A9X6XVA8-F1
#
_cell.length_a   1.000
_cell.length_b   1.000
_cell.length_c   1.000
_cell.angle_alpha   90.00
_cell.angle_beta   90.00
_cell.angle_gamma   90.00
#
_symmetry.space_group_name_H-M   'P 1'
#
loop_
_entity.id
_entity.type
_entity.pdbx_description
1 polymer ?
#
loop_
_entity_poly.entity_id
_entity_poly.type
_entity_poly.pdbx_seq_one_letter_code
_entity_poly.pdbx_strand_id
1 'polypeptide(L)'
;MEMFFMNIKIYQLKDMEFATKLIEIYTNSNVTILRDNYKLMYEYEDKSLLGNSDMGILNHIWNKFNDENRPNGDKMRSLSISDIVGINDNYYFCNLLGWKKVKFDGEEALQIR
;
A
#
# COMPACT_ATOMS: atom_id res chain seq x y z
N MET A 1 2.50 25.25 -5.26
CA MET A 1 3.86 24.69 -5.43
C MET A 1 3.71 23.54 -6.41
N GLU A 2 4.37 23.58 -7.57
CA GLU A 2 4.29 22.46 -8.51
C GLU A 2 5.03 21.25 -7.93
N MET A 3 4.42 20.06 -8.03
CA MET A 3 5.07 18.83 -7.61
C MET A 3 6.09 18.41 -8.67
N PHE A 4 7.36 18.38 -8.31
CA PHE A 4 8.45 17.97 -9.21
C PHE A 4 8.77 16.47 -9.14
N PHE A 5 8.09 15.74 -8.26
CA PHE A 5 8.27 14.31 -8.00
C PHE A 5 6.97 13.70 -7.47
N MET A 6 6.82 12.39 -7.62
CA MET A 6 5.79 11.63 -6.90
C MET A 6 6.37 11.13 -5.58
N ASN A 7 5.71 11.41 -4.45
CA ASN A 7 6.07 10.86 -3.14
C ASN A 7 5.37 9.52 -2.95
N ILE A 8 6.15 8.45 -2.77
CA ILE A 8 5.65 7.09 -2.62
C ILE A 8 5.91 6.61 -1.20
N LYS A 9 4.89 6.04 -0.56
CA LYS A 9 4.98 5.43 0.78
C LYS A 9 4.40 4.03 0.75
N ILE A 10 5.08 3.07 1.37
CA ILE A 10 4.62 1.68 1.47
C ILE A 10 4.42 1.35 2.93
N TYR A 11 3.21 0.91 3.26
CA TYR A 11 2.86 0.49 4.60
C TYR A 11 2.43 -0.97 4.62
N GLN A 12 2.93 -1.70 5.61
CA GLN A 12 2.62 -3.11 5.82
C GLN A 12 2.06 -3.29 7.22
N LEU A 13 1.13 -4.24 7.37
CA LEU A 13 0.63 -4.63 8.68
C LEU A 13 1.78 -5.06 9.59
N LYS A 14 1.73 -4.63 10.84
CA LYS A 14 2.58 -5.13 11.91
C LYS A 14 2.45 -6.66 12.00
N ASP A 15 3.53 -7.37 12.30
CA ASP A 15 3.57 -8.84 12.22
C ASP A 15 2.46 -9.53 13.05
N MET A 16 2.14 -9.00 14.24
CA MET A 16 1.07 -9.55 15.09
C MET A 16 -0.33 -9.42 14.48
N GLU A 17 -0.54 -8.43 13.60
CA GLU A 17 -1.84 -8.16 12.97
C GLU A 17 -1.99 -8.89 11.62
N PHE A 18 -0.88 -9.26 10.99
CA PHE A 18 -0.87 -9.71 9.60
C PHE A 18 -1.75 -10.94 9.36
N ALA A 19 -1.55 -12.02 10.13
CA ALA A 19 -2.27 -13.28 9.92
C ALA A 19 -3.78 -13.12 10.16
N THR A 20 -4.17 -12.50 11.27
CA THR A 20 -5.58 -12.28 11.62
C THR A 20 -6.29 -11.40 10.60
N LYS A 21 -5.65 -10.31 10.17
CA LYS A 21 -6.23 -9.38 9.19
C LYS A 21 -6.33 -10.01 7.80
N LEU A 22 -5.36 -10.83 7.39
CA LEU A 22 -5.48 -11.59 6.15
C LEU A 22 -6.73 -12.48 6.18
N ILE A 23 -6.92 -13.26 7.25
CA ILE A 23 -8.13 -14.10 7.39
C ILE A 23 -9.39 -13.24 7.25
N GLU A 24 -9.45 -12.09 7.91
CA GLU A 24 -10.56 -11.15 7.80
C GLU A 24 -10.81 -10.69 6.34
N ILE A 25 -9.76 -10.34 5.60
CA ILE A 25 -9.83 -9.90 4.18
C ILE A 25 -10.34 -11.02 3.27
N TYR A 26 -9.96 -12.27 3.55
CA TYR A 26 -10.42 -13.41 2.77
C TYR A 26 -11.88 -13.76 3.07
N THR A 27 -12.30 -13.72 4.34
CA THR A 27 -13.59 -14.23 4.80
C THR A 27 -14.71 -13.18 4.80
N ASN A 28 -14.38 -11.91 4.99
CA ASN A 28 -15.37 -10.84 5.12
C ASN A 28 -15.41 -9.92 3.90
N SER A 29 -16.59 -9.37 3.63
CA SER A 29 -16.79 -8.31 2.63
C SER A 29 -16.36 -6.94 3.15
N ASN A 30 -16.38 -6.75 4.48
CA ASN A 30 -16.03 -5.50 5.15
C ASN A 30 -14.85 -5.75 6.07
N VAL A 31 -13.81 -4.94 5.96
CA VAL A 31 -12.61 -5.05 6.80
C VAL A 31 -12.12 -3.67 7.17
N THR A 32 -12.04 -3.42 8.47
CA THR A 32 -11.58 -2.12 8.97
C THR A 32 -10.06 -2.01 8.81
N ILE A 33 -9.61 -0.94 8.15
CA ILE A 33 -8.20 -0.59 7.95
C ILE A 33 -7.88 0.57 8.88
N LEU A 34 -7.21 0.27 10.00
CA LEU A 34 -6.77 1.29 10.94
C LEU A 34 -5.31 1.61 10.69
N ARG A 35 -4.97 2.89 10.50
CA ARG A 35 -3.60 3.36 10.24
C ARG A 35 -2.60 2.82 11.28
N ASP A 36 -3.02 2.70 12.54
CA ASP A 36 -2.20 2.22 13.66
C ASP A 36 -1.80 0.76 13.55
N ASN A 37 -2.51 -0.04 12.76
CA ASN A 37 -2.13 -1.44 12.51
C ASN A 37 -0.98 -1.57 11.52
N TYR A 38 -0.59 -0.47 10.87
CA TYR A 38 0.41 -0.43 9.81
C TYR A 38 1.69 0.26 10.24
N LYS A 39 2.81 -0.25 9.73
CA LYS A 39 4.14 0.36 9.84
C LYS A 39 4.54 0.89 8.46
N LEU A 40 5.13 2.10 8.42
CA LEU A 40 5.79 2.60 7.23
C LEU A 40 7.08 1.80 7.02
N MET A 41 7.17 1.13 5.88
CA MET A 41 8.28 0.24 5.54
C MET A 41 9.24 0.89 4.58
N TYR A 42 8.72 1.71 3.67
CA TYR A 42 9.52 2.39 2.67
C TYR A 42 8.91 3.71 2.24
N GLU A 43 9.75 4.71 2.03
CA GLU A 43 9.36 6.02 1.52
C GLU A 43 10.43 6.53 0.55
N TYR A 44 10.01 7.03 -0.61
CA TYR A 44 10.91 7.60 -1.60
C TYR A 44 10.18 8.57 -2.54
N GLU A 45 10.96 9.43 -3.21
CA GLU A 45 10.47 10.29 -4.28
C GLU A 45 10.92 9.77 -5.64
N ASP A 46 10.06 9.89 -6.66
CA ASP A 46 10.37 9.43 -8.01
C ASP A 46 9.86 10.41 -9.07
N LYS A 47 10.79 10.99 -9.84
CA LYS A 47 10.48 11.88 -10.95
C LYS A 47 9.92 11.13 -12.16
N SER A 48 10.35 9.88 -12.37
CA SER A 48 9.98 9.10 -13.57
C SER A 48 8.49 8.74 -13.57
N LEU A 49 7.86 8.78 -12.41
CA LEU A 49 6.44 8.50 -12.23
C LEU A 49 5.53 9.71 -12.52
N LEU A 50 6.09 10.92 -12.69
CA LEU A 50 5.30 12.11 -13.01
C LEU A 50 4.46 11.92 -14.28
N GLY A 51 3.22 12.40 -14.24
CA GLY A 51 2.28 12.33 -15.37
C GLY A 51 1.66 10.95 -15.62
N ASN A 52 2.08 9.92 -14.90
CA ASN A 52 1.43 8.60 -14.95
C ASN A 52 0.14 8.62 -14.13
N SER A 53 -0.81 7.75 -14.50
CA SER A 53 -1.99 7.51 -13.66
C SER A 53 -1.61 6.73 -12.40
N ASP A 54 -2.37 6.91 -11.32
CA ASP A 54 -2.12 6.20 -10.06
C ASP A 54 -2.11 4.68 -10.27
N MET A 55 -2.98 4.13 -11.13
CA MET A 55 -2.95 2.69 -11.45
C MET A 55 -1.69 2.23 -12.19
N GLY A 56 -1.16 3.06 -13.10
CA GLY A 56 0.13 2.79 -13.76
C GLY A 56 1.28 2.79 -12.75
N ILE A 57 1.27 3.74 -11.82
CA ILE A 57 2.24 3.84 -10.74
C ILE A 57 2.16 2.63 -9.80
N LEU A 58 0.96 2.21 -9.39
CA LEU A 58 0.75 1.06 -8.52
C LEU A 58 1.25 -0.24 -9.15
N ASN A 59 1.04 -0.44 -10.46
CA ASN A 59 1.59 -1.60 -11.18
C ASN A 59 3.12 -1.56 -11.24
N HIS A 60 3.71 -0.38 -11.48
CA HIS A 60 5.17 -0.22 -11.43
C HIS A 60 5.73 -0.58 -10.04
N ILE A 61 5.11 -0.06 -8.98
CA ILE A 61 5.49 -0.35 -7.59
C ILE A 61 5.34 -1.84 -7.29
N TRP A 62 4.22 -2.46 -7.67
CA TRP A 62 4.00 -3.90 -7.49
C TRP A 62 5.14 -4.73 -8.06
N ASN A 63 5.53 -4.47 -9.31
CA ASN A 63 6.62 -5.20 -9.95
C ASN A 63 7.96 -4.94 -9.24
N LYS A 64 8.27 -3.68 -8.93
CA LYS A 64 9.52 -3.28 -8.28
C LYS A 64 9.72 -3.92 -6.90
N PHE A 65 8.66 -4.04 -6.10
CA PHE A 65 8.73 -4.57 -4.74
C PHE A 65 8.45 -6.06 -4.62
N ASN A 66 8.17 -6.73 -5.73
CA ASN A 66 8.03 -8.19 -5.80
C ASN A 66 9.13 -8.88 -6.62
N ASP A 67 10.07 -8.11 -7.19
CA ASP A 67 11.27 -8.64 -7.81
C ASP A 67 12.22 -9.29 -6.78
N GLU A 68 13.08 -10.20 -7.23
CA GLU A 68 14.12 -10.82 -6.40
C GLU A 68 15.09 -9.76 -5.84
N ASN A 69 15.38 -8.71 -6.61
CA ASN A 69 16.26 -7.61 -6.24
C ASN A 69 15.51 -6.40 -5.66
N ARG A 70 14.34 -6.64 -5.03
CA ARG A 70 13.50 -5.55 -4.49
C ARG A 70 14.25 -4.66 -3.49
N PRO A 71 13.97 -3.35 -3.47
CA PRO A 71 14.54 -2.44 -2.47
C PRO A 71 14.17 -2.83 -1.04
N ASN A 72 15.12 -2.73 -0.10
CA ASN A 72 14.91 -3.03 1.32
C ASN A 72 14.29 -4.41 1.61
N GLY A 73 14.61 -5.43 0.80
CA GLY A 73 14.10 -6.79 1.00
C GLY A 73 14.46 -7.43 2.35
N ASP A 74 15.42 -6.86 3.09
CA ASP A 74 15.82 -7.21 4.46
C ASP A 74 14.88 -6.63 5.53
N LYS A 75 14.22 -5.50 5.23
CA LYS A 75 13.38 -4.75 6.18
C LYS A 75 11.91 -4.88 5.92
N MET A 76 11.51 -5.22 4.69
CA MET A 76 10.11 -5.39 4.31
C MET A 76 9.87 -6.70 3.57
N ARG A 77 8.68 -7.26 3.78
CA ARG A 77 8.21 -8.39 2.97
C ARG A 77 7.84 -7.89 1.56
N SER A 78 7.80 -8.80 0.61
CA SER A 78 7.19 -8.58 -0.70
C SER A 78 5.82 -7.92 -0.57
N LEU A 79 5.49 -7.04 -1.52
CA LEU A 79 4.21 -6.34 -1.52
C LEU A 79 3.07 -7.37 -1.72
N SER A 80 2.08 -7.37 -0.83
CA SER A 80 1.02 -8.37 -0.83
C SER A 80 -0.35 -7.78 -0.57
N ILE A 81 -1.38 -8.63 -0.67
CA ILE A 81 -2.71 -8.36 -0.12
C ILE A 81 -2.55 -7.84 1.31
N SER A 82 -3.40 -6.89 1.67
CA SER A 82 -3.40 -6.10 2.90
C SER A 82 -2.49 -4.87 2.93
N ASP A 83 -1.50 -4.76 2.05
CA ASP A 83 -0.56 -3.64 2.08
C ASP A 83 -1.20 -2.35 1.53
N ILE A 84 -0.67 -1.19 1.97
CA ILE A 84 -1.10 0.14 1.54
C ILE A 84 0.03 0.82 0.79
N VAL A 85 -0.27 1.40 -0.37
CA VAL A 85 0.62 2.28 -1.11
C VAL A 85 0.04 3.69 -1.10
N GLY A 86 0.82 4.64 -0.56
CA GLY A 86 0.58 6.07 -0.67
C GLY A 86 1.26 6.62 -1.93
N ILE A 87 0.52 7.42 -2.70
CA ILE A 87 0.98 8.20 -3.84
C ILE A 87 0.58 9.64 -3.56
N ASN A 88 1.54 10.47 -3.18
CA ASN A 88 1.31 11.81 -2.63
C ASN A 88 0.30 11.73 -1.46
N ASP A 89 -0.87 12.35 -1.59
CA ASP A 89 -1.92 12.37 -0.57
C ASP A 89 -2.97 11.25 -0.75
N ASN A 90 -2.86 10.45 -1.82
CA ASN A 90 -3.78 9.35 -2.10
C ASN A 90 -3.25 8.03 -1.55
N TYR A 91 -4.13 7.20 -0.99
CA TYR A 91 -3.76 5.89 -0.48
C TYR A 91 -4.55 4.78 -1.16
N TYR A 92 -3.88 3.65 -1.36
CA TYR A 92 -4.40 2.51 -2.10
C TYR A 92 -4.13 1.22 -1.35
N PHE A 93 -5.20 0.49 -1.04
CA PHE A 93 -5.14 -0.80 -0.40
C PHE A 93 -5.09 -1.92 -1.44
N CYS A 94 -4.15 -2.85 -1.26
CA CYS A 94 -4.07 -4.07 -2.07
C CYS A 94 -5.09 -5.10 -1.56
N ASN A 95 -6.15 -5.32 -2.32
CA ASN A 95 -7.14 -6.36 -2.06
C ASN A 95 -7.01 -7.52 -3.05
N LEU A 96 -7.93 -8.49 -2.96
CA LEU A 96 -7.95 -9.67 -3.82
C LEU A 96 -8.22 -9.38 -5.30
N LEU A 97 -8.77 -8.21 -5.62
CA LEU A 97 -9.16 -7.80 -6.98
C LEU A 97 -8.25 -6.70 -7.55
N GLY A 98 -7.17 -6.35 -6.84
CA GLY A 98 -6.24 -5.29 -7.21
C GLY A 98 -6.22 -4.14 -6.20
N TRP A 99 -6.18 -2.91 -6.70
CA TRP A 99 -6.01 -1.72 -5.87
C TRP A 99 -7.33 -0.99 -5.64
N LYS A 100 -7.66 -0.75 -4.37
CA LYS A 100 -8.81 0.06 -3.98
C LYS A 100 -8.32 1.35 -3.33
N LYS A 101 -8.81 2.50 -3.80
CA LYS A 101 -8.51 3.79 -3.14
C LYS A 101 -9.15 3.82 -1.75
N VAL A 102 -8.39 4.30 -0.78
CA VAL A 102 -8.78 4.37 0.63
C VAL A 102 -8.43 5.72 1.23
N LYS A 103 -9.08 6.05 2.33
CA LYS A 103 -8.59 7.06 3.27
C LYS A 103 -7.68 6.39 4.28
N PHE A 104 -6.59 7.06 4.66
CA PHE A 104 -5.51 6.48 5.47
C PHE A 104 -4.85 7.54 6.36
N ASP A 105 -5.67 8.46 6.84
CA ASP A 105 -5.34 9.66 7.58
C ASP A 105 -5.96 9.66 9.00
N GLY A 106 -6.48 8.52 9.47
CA GLY A 106 -7.07 8.35 10.80
C GLY A 106 -7.79 7.00 10.98
N GLU A 107 -8.69 6.92 11.96
CA GLU A 107 -9.63 5.81 12.13
C GLU A 107 -10.73 5.88 11.05
N GLU A 108 -10.64 5.06 10.01
CA GLU A 108 -11.79 4.78 9.16
C GLU A 108 -11.92 3.27 8.90
N ALA A 109 -13.13 2.75 9.08
CA ALA A 109 -13.46 1.40 8.66
C ALA A 109 -13.59 1.36 7.13
N LEU A 110 -12.79 0.52 6.45
CA LEU A 110 -12.91 0.36 5.00
C LEU A 110 -13.96 -0.72 4.67
N GLN A 111 -14.81 -0.44 3.69
CA GLN A 111 -15.54 -1.51 3.00
C GLN A 111 -14.66 -2.03 1.88
N ILE A 112 -14.33 -3.33 1.85
CA ILE A 112 -13.33 -3.88 0.92
C ILE A 112 -14.00 -4.63 -0.25
N ARG A 113 -15.30 -4.93 -0.14
CA ARG A 113 -16.18 -5.41 -1.22
C ARG A 113 -17.39 -4.52 -1.37
#